data_AF-A0A2Y9NEQ8-F1
#
_entry.id   AF-A0A2Y9NEQ8-F1
#
_cell.length_a   1.000
_cell.length_b   1.000
_cell.length_c   1.000
_cell.angle_alpha   90.00
_cell.angle_beta   90.00
_cell.angle_gamma   90.00
#
_symmetry.space_group_name_H-M   'P 1'
#
loop_
_entity.id
_entity.type
_entity.pdbx_description
1 polymer ?
#
loop_
_entity_poly.entity_id
_entity_poly.type
_entity_poly.pdbx_seq_one_letter_code
_entity_poly.pdbx_strand_id
1 'polypeptide(L)'
;MEEKQILCVGLVVLDIISVMDKYPEEDTDSRCLSQRWQRGGNASNSCTVLSLLGAPCAFMGSLAPGHAADFVLDDLRRYSVDLRYTVFQTTGSVPISTVISSEASGSRTIIHAYRNLPDVSAKDFEKVDLTRFKWIHIEGRNASEQVKMLQRIEQHNARQPPEQKIQVSVEVEKPREELYQLLGYGDVVFVSKDVAKHFGFQSAEEALRGLYGRVRKGWWTLWGPETPSTRPSSSACPRGRACRRH
;
A
#
# COMPACT_ATOMS: atom_id res chain seq x y z
N MET A 1 -3.30 25.45 13.96
CA MET A 1 -3.97 24.16 13.71
C MET A 1 -2.87 23.13 13.55
N GLU A 2 -2.99 21.96 14.19
CA GLU A 2 -2.08 20.84 13.91
C GLU A 2 -2.13 20.50 12.41
N GLU A 3 -0.98 20.14 11.85
CA GLU A 3 -0.93 19.71 10.46
C GLU A 3 -1.72 18.41 10.27
N LYS A 4 -2.61 18.37 9.27
CA LYS A 4 -3.35 17.16 8.93
C LYS A 4 -2.40 16.04 8.48
N GLN A 5 -2.66 14.83 8.97
CA GLN A 5 -1.80 13.66 8.75
C GLN A 5 -2.20 12.90 7.47
N ILE A 6 -1.35 11.95 7.07
CA ILE A 6 -1.64 10.92 6.07
C ILE A 6 -1.89 9.59 6.80
N LEU A 7 -3.06 8.97 6.63
CA LEU A 7 -3.37 7.66 7.22
C LEU A 7 -3.03 6.56 6.21
N CYS A 8 -2.29 5.54 6.63
CA CYS A 8 -2.13 4.30 5.87
C CYS A 8 -2.86 3.17 6.59
N VAL A 9 -3.82 2.56 5.91
CA VAL A 9 -4.61 1.42 6.40
C VAL A 9 -4.11 0.15 5.71
N GLY A 10 -3.66 -0.84 6.49
CA GLY A 10 -3.18 -2.09 5.91
C GLY A 10 -2.38 -2.96 6.87
N LEU A 11 -1.40 -3.66 6.32
CA LEU A 11 -0.63 -4.66 7.04
C LEU A 11 0.61 -4.07 7.70
N VAL A 12 0.94 -4.65 8.86
CA VAL A 12 2.27 -4.58 9.45
C VAL A 12 2.74 -6.00 9.76
N VAL A 13 4.01 -6.27 9.46
CA VAL A 13 4.66 -7.55 9.75
C VAL A 13 6.05 -7.32 10.35
N LEU A 14 6.59 -8.35 10.98
CA LEU A 14 8.00 -8.44 11.29
C LEU A 14 8.69 -9.28 10.20
N ASP A 15 9.60 -8.68 9.43
CA ASP A 15 10.43 -9.38 8.47
C ASP A 15 11.76 -9.77 9.13
N ILE A 16 12.05 -11.07 9.19
CA ILE A 16 13.38 -11.60 9.54
C ILE A 16 14.15 -11.78 8.24
N ILE A 17 15.08 -10.87 7.96
CA ILE A 17 15.81 -10.81 6.70
C ILE A 17 17.18 -11.46 6.86
N SER A 18 17.38 -12.57 6.16
CA SER A 18 18.67 -13.24 6.02
C SER A 18 19.26 -12.91 4.65
N VAL A 19 20.43 -12.27 4.65
CA VAL A 19 21.19 -11.95 3.44
C VAL A 19 22.15 -13.11 3.16
N MET A 20 22.04 -13.70 1.99
CA MET A 20 22.82 -14.85 1.54
C MET A 20 23.66 -14.45 0.34
N ASP A 21 24.83 -15.06 0.19
CA ASP A 21 25.66 -14.95 -1.01
C ASP A 21 24.91 -15.48 -2.24
N LYS A 22 24.23 -16.62 -2.09
CA LYS A 22 23.36 -17.25 -3.09
C LYS A 22 22.11 -17.83 -2.44
N TYR A 23 21.09 -18.13 -3.25
CA TYR A 23 19.88 -18.79 -2.75
C TYR A 23 20.22 -20.17 -2.16
N PRO A 24 19.72 -20.52 -0.97
CA PRO A 24 20.02 -21.81 -0.35
C PRO A 24 19.38 -22.96 -1.15
N GLU A 25 20.10 -24.07 -1.23
CA GLU A 25 19.59 -25.30 -1.83
C GLU A 25 18.61 -25.99 -0.86
N GLU A 26 17.58 -26.62 -1.42
CA GLU A 26 16.61 -27.39 -0.62
C GLU A 26 17.33 -28.53 0.13
N ASP A 27 16.90 -28.78 1.37
CA ASP A 27 17.49 -29.82 2.25
C ASP A 27 18.98 -29.60 2.59
N THR A 28 19.41 -28.34 2.70
CA THR A 28 20.78 -27.98 3.11
C THR A 28 20.83 -26.98 4.26
N ASP A 29 21.91 -27.05 5.06
CA ASP A 29 22.23 -26.05 6.07
C ASP A 29 23.16 -24.99 5.49
N SER A 30 22.80 -23.71 5.64
CA SER A 30 23.58 -22.59 5.11
C SER A 30 23.74 -21.48 6.14
N ARG A 31 24.90 -20.81 6.15
CA ARG A 31 25.16 -19.63 6.98
C ARG A 31 24.89 -18.36 6.19
N CYS A 32 24.07 -17.47 6.72
CA CYS A 32 23.84 -16.15 6.13
C CYS A 32 25.06 -15.23 6.31
N LEU A 33 25.22 -14.28 5.39
CA LEU A 33 26.21 -13.19 5.46
C LEU A 33 25.84 -12.20 6.58
N SER A 34 24.56 -11.88 6.69
CA SER A 34 24.01 -11.07 7.78
C SER A 34 22.54 -11.39 8.00
N GLN A 35 22.06 -11.11 9.22
CA GLN A 35 20.65 -11.22 9.54
C GLN A 35 20.19 -9.98 10.31
N ARG A 36 19.00 -9.50 10.00
CA ARG A 36 18.38 -8.37 10.70
C ARG A 36 16.88 -8.52 10.79
N TRP A 37 16.31 -7.86 11.78
CA TRP A 37 14.87 -7.70 11.92
C TRP A 37 14.48 -6.36 11.32
N GLN A 38 13.40 -6.34 10.55
CA GLN A 38 12.89 -5.14 9.94
C GLN A 38 11.37 -5.15 10.03
N ARG A 39 10.77 -4.01 10.36
CA ARG A 39 9.33 -3.86 10.18
C ARG A 39 8.98 -3.85 8.69
N GLY A 40 7.95 -4.60 8.32
CA GLY A 40 7.45 -4.74 6.95
C GLY A 40 5.94 -4.42 6.85
N GLY A 41 5.34 -4.83 5.72
CA GLY A 41 3.94 -4.61 5.36
C GLY A 41 3.76 -3.35 4.52
N ASN A 42 2.91 -3.38 3.49
CA ASN A 42 2.87 -2.29 2.49
C ASN A 42 2.47 -0.95 3.10
N ALA A 43 1.35 -0.92 3.84
CA ALA A 43 0.90 0.29 4.53
C ALA A 43 1.93 0.76 5.59
N SER A 44 2.49 -0.16 6.36
CA SER A 44 3.51 0.12 7.37
C SER A 44 4.81 0.68 6.77
N ASN A 45 5.29 0.11 5.66
CA ASN A 45 6.46 0.61 4.93
C ASN A 45 6.21 2.00 4.35
N SER A 46 5.01 2.24 3.83
CA SER A 46 4.58 3.56 3.37
C SER A 46 4.66 4.60 4.48
N CYS A 47 4.23 4.27 5.72
CA CYS A 47 4.40 5.17 6.87
C CYS A 47 5.87 5.53 7.14
N THR A 48 6.79 4.56 7.04
CA THR A 48 8.24 4.81 7.20
C THR A 48 8.73 5.85 6.19
N VAL A 49 8.39 5.67 4.91
CA VAL A 49 8.83 6.56 3.83
C VAL A 49 8.20 7.94 3.99
N LEU A 50 6.91 8.03 4.32
CA LEU A 50 6.23 9.31 4.57
C LEU A 50 6.89 10.09 5.71
N SER A 51 7.22 9.40 6.81
CA SER A 51 7.93 10.00 7.93
C SER A 51 9.32 10.52 7.54
N LEU A 52 10.10 9.72 6.79
CA LEU A 52 11.42 10.13 6.29
C LEU A 52 11.35 11.33 5.32
N LEU A 53 10.24 11.48 4.59
CA LEU A 53 9.97 12.64 3.74
C LEU A 53 9.42 13.86 4.52
N GLY A 54 9.30 13.76 5.85
CA GLY A 54 8.82 14.83 6.71
C GLY A 54 7.29 15.00 6.73
N ALA A 55 6.53 14.07 6.16
CA ALA A 55 5.07 14.12 6.18
C ALA A 55 4.52 13.40 7.43
N PRO A 56 3.74 14.08 8.28
CA PRO A 56 3.17 13.44 9.47
C PRO A 56 2.17 12.36 9.04
N CYS A 57 2.34 11.14 9.54
CA CYS A 57 1.54 9.99 9.14
C CYS A 57 1.02 9.19 10.35
N ALA A 58 -0.03 8.43 10.10
CA ALA A 58 -0.64 7.51 11.06
C ALA A 58 -0.79 6.14 10.41
N PHE A 59 -0.73 5.09 11.25
CA PHE A 59 -0.92 3.72 10.82
C PHE A 59 -2.21 3.14 11.43
N MET A 60 -2.99 2.45 10.61
CA MET A 60 -4.13 1.66 11.05
C MET A 60 -4.01 0.24 10.52
N GLY A 61 -3.79 -0.70 11.42
CA GLY A 61 -3.66 -2.11 11.12
C GLY A 61 -3.86 -2.94 12.39
N SER A 62 -4.04 -4.25 12.20
CA SER A 62 -4.24 -5.18 13.30
C SER A 62 -2.92 -5.58 13.95
N LEU A 63 -2.89 -5.58 15.27
CA LEU A 63 -1.78 -6.03 16.12
C LEU A 63 -2.31 -6.97 17.20
N ALA A 64 -1.44 -7.80 17.77
CA ALA A 64 -1.75 -8.63 18.92
C ALA A 64 -0.58 -8.57 19.91
N PRO A 65 -0.81 -8.62 21.24
CA PRO A 65 0.27 -8.55 22.23
C PRO A 65 1.35 -9.61 22.02
N GLY A 66 2.62 -9.25 22.22
CA GLY A 66 3.77 -10.16 22.16
C GLY A 66 5.04 -9.48 21.63
N HIS A 67 6.18 -10.15 21.75
CA HIS A 67 7.49 -9.58 21.42
C HIS A 67 7.62 -9.03 20.00
N ALA A 68 7.00 -9.68 19.02
CA ALA A 68 6.98 -9.17 17.64
C ALA A 68 6.21 -7.85 17.53
N ALA A 69 5.13 -7.68 18.31
CA ALA A 69 4.39 -6.43 18.37
C ALA A 69 5.19 -5.34 19.08
N ASP A 70 5.88 -5.66 20.17
CA ASP A 70 6.73 -4.71 20.89
C ASP A 70 7.78 -4.11 19.94
N PHE A 71 8.52 -4.97 19.21
CA PHE A 71 9.49 -4.54 18.21
C PHE A 71 8.87 -3.64 17.13
N VAL A 72 7.74 -4.07 16.56
CA VAL A 72 7.05 -3.33 15.50
C VAL A 72 6.54 -1.97 15.98
N LEU A 73 5.98 -1.91 17.19
CA LEU A 73 5.46 -0.69 17.80
C LEU A 73 6.59 0.29 18.12
N ASP A 74 7.71 -0.21 18.66
CA ASP A 74 8.88 0.62 18.94
C ASP A 74 9.50 1.19 17.66
N ASP A 75 9.57 0.40 16.60
CA ASP A 75 10.05 0.89 15.30
C ASP A 75 9.08 1.93 14.70
N LEU A 76 7.76 1.72 14.76
CA LEU A 76 6.80 2.74 14.32
C LEU A 76 6.93 4.05 15.12
N ARG A 77 7.10 3.97 16.45
CA ARG A 77 7.33 5.14 17.32
C ARG A 77 8.64 5.84 16.97
N ARG A 78 9.70 5.09 16.65
CA ARG A 78 10.99 5.65 16.20
C ARG A 78 10.83 6.52 14.95
N TYR A 79 9.92 6.15 14.04
CA TYR A 79 9.56 6.95 12.87
C TYR A 79 8.42 7.94 13.13
N SER A 80 8.09 8.25 14.39
CA SER A 80 7.05 9.21 14.75
C SER A 80 5.69 8.94 14.08
N VAL A 81 5.39 7.67 13.80
CA VAL A 81 4.11 7.26 13.23
C VAL A 81 3.05 7.27 14.33
N ASP A 82 1.92 7.91 14.07
CA ASP A 82 0.80 7.92 15.02
C ASP A 82 0.09 6.56 15.07
N LEU A 83 0.00 6.00 16.27
CA LEU A 83 -0.51 4.65 16.55
C LEU A 83 -1.89 4.64 17.21
N ARG A 84 -2.56 5.79 17.35
CA ARG A 84 -3.90 5.86 17.96
C ARG A 84 -4.95 4.99 17.30
N TYR A 85 -4.75 4.61 16.04
CA TYR A 85 -5.71 3.89 15.22
C TYR A 85 -5.38 2.40 15.04
N THR A 86 -4.34 1.88 15.71
CA THR A 86 -4.04 0.45 15.69
C THR A 86 -5.17 -0.36 16.34
N VAL A 87 -5.51 -1.50 15.74
CA VAL A 87 -6.57 -2.39 16.25
C VAL A 87 -5.93 -3.57 16.97
N PHE A 88 -6.02 -3.61 18.29
CA PHE A 88 -5.48 -4.71 19.09
C PHE A 88 -6.46 -5.88 19.15
N GLN A 89 -5.99 -7.04 18.72
CA GLN A 89 -6.66 -8.32 18.83
C GLN A 89 -6.33 -8.97 20.19
N THR A 90 -7.28 -9.71 20.75
CA THR A 90 -7.10 -10.39 22.04
C THR A 90 -6.33 -11.70 21.92
N THR A 91 -6.27 -12.28 20.72
CA THR A 91 -5.56 -13.53 20.42
C THR A 91 -4.81 -13.44 19.10
N GLY A 92 -3.86 -14.36 18.89
CA GLY A 92 -2.98 -14.40 17.73
C GLY A 92 -1.66 -13.68 17.97
N SER A 93 -0.88 -13.53 16.90
CA SER A 93 0.43 -12.87 16.92
C SER A 93 0.58 -11.98 15.69
N VAL A 94 1.38 -10.92 15.80
CA VAL A 94 1.80 -10.14 14.63
C VAL A 94 2.43 -11.08 13.60
N PRO A 95 2.08 -10.99 12.30
CA PRO A 95 2.64 -11.86 11.30
C PRO A 95 4.15 -11.67 11.18
N ILE A 96 4.87 -12.78 11.07
CA ILE A 96 6.32 -12.80 10.85
C ILE A 96 6.57 -13.37 9.45
N SER A 97 7.40 -12.71 8.67
CA SER A 97 7.88 -13.24 7.40
C SER A 97 9.35 -13.61 7.49
N THR A 98 9.71 -14.77 6.95
CA THR A 98 11.12 -15.10 6.69
C THR A 98 11.47 -14.60 5.31
N VAL A 99 12.51 -13.79 5.21
CA VAL A 99 12.96 -13.17 3.97
C VAL A 99 14.36 -13.66 3.65
N ILE A 100 14.51 -14.26 2.47
CA ILE A 100 15.82 -14.63 1.91
C ILE A 100 16.17 -13.59 0.84
N SER A 101 17.28 -12.90 1.04
CA SER A 101 17.84 -11.94 0.07
C SER A 101 19.13 -12.51 -0.50
N SER A 102 19.15 -12.80 -1.80
CA SER A 102 20.31 -13.39 -2.49
C SER A 102 21.11 -12.28 -3.17
N GLU A 103 22.37 -12.07 -2.79
CA GLU A 103 23.25 -11.08 -3.42
C GLU A 103 23.60 -11.46 -4.86
N ALA A 104 23.82 -12.75 -5.15
CA ALA A 104 24.17 -13.22 -6.49
C ALA A 104 23.13 -12.88 -7.57
N SER A 105 21.84 -12.89 -7.21
CA SER A 105 20.73 -12.62 -8.14
C SER A 105 20.04 -11.28 -7.91
N GLY A 106 20.31 -10.61 -6.78
CA GLY A 106 19.54 -9.47 -6.30
C GLY A 106 18.08 -9.79 -5.93
N SER A 107 17.71 -11.08 -5.88
CA SER A 107 16.32 -11.49 -5.66
C SER A 107 15.96 -11.55 -4.17
N ARG A 108 14.68 -11.32 -3.89
CA ARG A 108 14.09 -11.48 -2.57
C ARG A 108 12.99 -12.53 -2.62
N THR A 109 13.08 -13.55 -1.77
CA THR A 109 12.02 -14.53 -1.52
C THR A 109 11.42 -14.28 -0.14
N ILE A 110 10.09 -14.26 -0.06
CA ILE A 110 9.37 -13.98 1.18
C ILE A 110 8.45 -15.14 1.50
N ILE A 111 8.62 -15.71 2.69
CA ILE A 111 7.78 -16.77 3.24
C ILE A 111 6.96 -16.14 4.36
N HIS A 112 5.67 -15.94 4.12
CA HIS A 112 4.76 -15.40 5.13
C HIS A 112 4.27 -16.49 6.08
N ALA A 113 4.08 -16.15 7.36
CA ALA A 113 3.42 -17.03 8.30
C ALA A 113 2.00 -17.44 7.81
N TYR A 114 1.59 -18.66 8.14
CA TYR A 114 0.34 -19.27 7.68
C TYR A 114 -0.93 -18.46 8.02
N ARG A 115 -0.95 -17.71 9.13
CA ARG A 115 -2.12 -16.94 9.57
C ARG A 115 -1.78 -15.47 9.81
N ASN A 116 -2.65 -14.61 9.27
CA ASN A 116 -2.73 -13.22 9.67
C ASN A 116 -3.73 -13.07 10.82
N LEU A 117 -3.60 -11.97 11.56
CA LEU A 117 -4.66 -11.46 12.41
C LEU A 117 -5.89 -11.07 11.55
N PRO A 118 -7.10 -11.06 12.13
CA PRO A 118 -8.26 -10.46 11.47
C PRO A 118 -7.92 -9.05 10.97
N ASP A 119 -8.19 -8.77 9.70
CA ASP A 119 -7.97 -7.43 9.13
C ASP A 119 -8.89 -6.39 9.80
N VAL A 120 -8.51 -5.12 9.71
CA VAL A 120 -9.31 -3.98 10.21
C VAL A 120 -10.72 -4.03 9.62
N SER A 121 -11.74 -3.90 10.46
CA SER A 121 -13.14 -3.89 10.04
C SER A 121 -13.66 -2.48 9.77
N ALA A 122 -14.77 -2.36 9.03
CA ALA A 122 -15.44 -1.09 8.83
C ALA A 122 -15.87 -0.46 10.17
N LYS A 123 -16.27 -1.28 11.14
CA LYS A 123 -16.63 -0.86 12.51
C LYS A 123 -15.44 -0.27 13.27
N ASP A 124 -14.23 -0.75 13.03
CA ASP A 124 -13.03 -0.14 13.61
C ASP A 124 -12.72 1.20 12.94
N PHE A 125 -12.88 1.27 11.61
CA PHE A 125 -12.68 2.48 10.85
C PHE A 125 -13.70 3.59 11.17
N GLU A 126 -14.92 3.24 11.60
CA GLU A 126 -15.93 4.21 12.08
C GLU A 126 -15.43 5.09 13.23
N LYS A 127 -14.53 4.56 14.07
CA LYS A 127 -13.94 5.26 15.22
C LYS A 127 -12.89 6.30 14.83
N VAL A 128 -12.45 6.28 13.56
CA VAL A 128 -11.42 7.20 13.06
C VAL A 128 -12.02 8.59 12.83
N ASP A 129 -11.50 9.60 13.51
CA ASP A 129 -11.80 11.00 13.21
C ASP A 129 -11.16 11.42 11.87
N LEU A 130 -11.99 11.47 10.83
CA LEU A 130 -11.56 11.80 9.46
C LEU A 130 -11.05 13.23 9.31
N THR A 131 -11.44 14.16 10.19
CA THR A 131 -11.05 15.58 10.07
C THR A 131 -9.55 15.81 10.24
N ARG A 132 -8.86 14.85 10.88
CA ARG A 132 -7.42 14.87 11.15
C ARG A 132 -6.56 14.52 9.94
N PHE A 133 -7.16 14.04 8.86
CA PHE A 133 -6.44 13.55 7.70
C PHE A 133 -6.66 14.41 6.46
N LYS A 134 -5.58 14.62 5.71
CA LYS A 134 -5.61 15.20 4.36
C LYS A 134 -5.59 14.14 3.28
N TRP A 135 -5.05 12.96 3.60
CA TRP A 135 -4.95 11.83 2.69
C TRP A 135 -5.16 10.51 3.44
N ILE A 136 -5.87 9.57 2.82
CA ILE A 136 -6.01 8.19 3.32
C ILE A 136 -5.60 7.20 2.22
N HIS A 137 -4.61 6.37 2.52
CA HIS A 137 -4.15 5.27 1.68
C HIS A 137 -4.67 3.93 2.24
N ILE A 138 -5.27 3.10 1.38
CA ILE A 138 -5.76 1.77 1.76
C ILE A 138 -5.04 0.70 0.92
N GLU A 139 -4.29 -0.16 1.59
CA GLU A 139 -3.76 -1.41 1.03
C GLU A 139 -4.92 -2.40 0.85
N GLY A 140 -5.17 -2.88 -0.37
CA GLY A 140 -6.27 -3.78 -0.69
C GLY A 140 -6.12 -5.16 -0.05
N ARG A 141 -7.02 -5.51 0.88
CA ARG A 141 -6.97 -6.75 1.66
C ARG A 141 -8.34 -7.42 1.80
N ASN A 142 -9.18 -6.94 2.70
CA ASN A 142 -10.53 -7.43 2.97
C ASN A 142 -11.55 -6.51 2.28
N ALA A 143 -11.65 -6.65 0.95
CA ALA A 143 -12.31 -5.66 0.10
C ALA A 143 -13.76 -5.33 0.47
N SER A 144 -14.55 -6.30 0.93
CA SER A 144 -15.94 -6.06 1.34
C SER A 144 -16.07 -5.08 2.52
N GLU A 145 -15.12 -5.11 3.46
CA GLU A 145 -15.05 -4.16 4.58
C GLU A 145 -14.44 -2.83 4.12
N GLN A 146 -13.38 -2.88 3.30
CA GLN A 146 -12.69 -1.68 2.81
C GLN A 146 -13.57 -0.82 1.90
N VAL A 147 -14.48 -1.42 1.12
CA VAL A 147 -15.50 -0.69 0.36
C VAL A 147 -16.36 0.17 1.29
N LYS A 148 -16.77 -0.34 2.45
CA LYS A 148 -17.54 0.44 3.43
C LYS A 148 -16.71 1.59 4.01
N MET A 149 -15.42 1.37 4.25
CA MET A 149 -14.49 2.43 4.68
C MET A 149 -14.40 3.55 3.64
N LEU A 150 -14.23 3.18 2.37
CA LEU A 150 -14.15 4.11 1.24
C LEU A 150 -15.44 4.91 1.08
N GLN A 151 -16.60 4.25 1.14
CA GLN A 151 -17.91 4.90 1.11
C GLN A 151 -18.10 5.90 2.26
N ARG A 152 -17.61 5.57 3.46
CA ARG A 152 -17.62 6.52 4.59
C ARG A 152 -16.80 7.78 4.30
N ILE A 153 -15.63 7.63 3.66
CA ILE A 153 -14.80 8.78 3.25
C ILE A 153 -15.51 9.61 2.18
N GLU A 154 -16.16 8.97 1.20
CA GLU A 154 -16.95 9.68 0.18
C GLU A 154 -18.12 10.47 0.79
N GLN A 155 -18.85 9.87 1.73
CA GLN A 155 -19.93 10.53 2.46
C GLN A 155 -19.42 11.72 3.29
N HIS A 156 -18.25 11.60 3.89
CA HIS A 156 -17.58 12.71 4.57
C HIS A 156 -17.25 13.83 3.57
N ASN A 157 -16.54 13.50 2.49
CA ASN A 157 -16.12 14.44 1.46
C ASN A 157 -17.29 15.14 0.75
N ALA A 158 -18.45 14.49 0.62
CA ALA A 158 -19.65 15.10 0.03
C ALA A 158 -20.17 16.31 0.82
N ARG A 159 -19.84 16.39 2.12
CA ARG A 159 -20.23 17.48 3.02
C ARG A 159 -19.14 18.55 3.21
N GLN A 160 -17.96 18.34 2.63
CA GLN A 160 -16.81 19.23 2.78
C GLN A 160 -16.62 20.11 1.54
N PRO A 161 -16.14 21.36 1.72
CA PRO A 161 -15.71 22.16 0.59
C PRO A 161 -14.46 21.54 -0.06
N PRO A 162 -14.17 21.83 -1.36
CA PRO A 162 -13.10 21.18 -2.11
C PRO A 162 -11.74 21.16 -1.41
N GLU A 163 -11.36 22.25 -0.75
CA GLU A 163 -10.09 22.43 -0.03
C GLU A 163 -9.96 21.62 1.26
N GLN A 164 -11.07 21.08 1.79
CA GLN A 164 -11.08 20.24 2.99
C GLN A 164 -11.33 18.77 2.70
N LYS A 165 -11.57 18.40 1.42
CA LYS A 165 -11.75 17.00 1.02
C LYS A 165 -10.48 16.20 1.25
N ILE A 166 -10.68 14.99 1.73
CA ILE A 166 -9.63 14.00 1.94
C ILE A 166 -9.31 13.36 0.59
N GLN A 167 -8.04 13.40 0.18
CA GLN A 167 -7.57 12.64 -0.97
C GLN A 167 -7.49 11.16 -0.61
N VAL A 168 -7.90 10.29 -1.51
CA VAL A 168 -7.93 8.85 -1.26
C VAL A 168 -7.06 8.14 -2.28
N SER A 169 -6.24 7.21 -1.79
CA SER A 169 -5.52 6.28 -2.65
C SER A 169 -5.74 4.84 -2.25
N VAL A 170 -5.76 3.94 -3.23
CA VAL A 170 -5.99 2.50 -3.03
C VAL A 170 -4.85 1.73 -3.71
N GLU A 171 -4.34 0.69 -3.07
CA GLU A 171 -3.40 -0.25 -3.68
C GLU A 171 -4.09 -1.60 -3.93
N VAL A 172 -4.02 -2.10 -5.16
CA VAL A 172 -4.41 -3.46 -5.54
C VAL A 172 -3.16 -4.21 -5.98
N GLU A 173 -2.52 -4.88 -5.02
CA GLU A 173 -1.23 -5.55 -5.23
C GLU A 173 -1.34 -7.05 -5.49
N LYS A 174 -2.33 -7.74 -4.90
CA LYS A 174 -2.52 -9.19 -5.09
C LYS A 174 -3.51 -9.49 -6.21
N PRO A 175 -3.24 -10.48 -7.09
CA PRO A 175 -4.16 -10.92 -8.14
C PRO A 175 -5.30 -11.76 -7.56
N ARG A 176 -6.16 -11.13 -6.76
CA ARG A 176 -7.34 -11.73 -6.13
C ARG A 176 -8.59 -11.02 -6.61
N GLU A 177 -9.55 -11.76 -7.16
CA GLU A 177 -10.77 -11.18 -7.76
C GLU A 177 -11.57 -10.30 -6.80
N GLU A 178 -11.61 -10.69 -5.52
CA GLU A 178 -12.26 -9.92 -4.46
C GLU A 178 -11.75 -8.47 -4.37
N LEU A 179 -10.47 -8.22 -4.68
CA LEU A 179 -9.86 -6.89 -4.58
C LEU A 179 -10.22 -5.97 -5.74
N TYR A 180 -10.66 -6.52 -6.87
CA TYR A 180 -10.90 -5.72 -8.08
C TYR A 180 -12.08 -4.75 -7.94
N GLN A 181 -12.97 -4.97 -6.97
CA GLN A 181 -14.00 -3.99 -6.62
C GLN A 181 -13.42 -2.67 -6.09
N LEU A 182 -12.21 -2.71 -5.50
CA LEU A 182 -11.53 -1.53 -4.97
C LEU A 182 -11.00 -0.62 -6.09
N LEU A 183 -10.83 -1.16 -7.31
CA LEU A 183 -10.43 -0.37 -8.48
C LEU A 183 -11.41 0.77 -8.75
N GLY A 184 -12.68 0.68 -8.35
CA GLY A 184 -13.67 1.74 -8.55
C GLY A 184 -13.56 2.94 -7.61
N TYR A 185 -12.65 2.90 -6.63
CA TYR A 185 -12.56 3.87 -5.53
C TYR A 185 -11.22 4.58 -5.48
N GLY A 186 -11.23 5.77 -4.86
CA GLY A 186 -10.04 6.60 -4.70
C GLY A 186 -9.79 7.57 -5.85
N ASP A 187 -8.96 8.58 -5.56
CA ASP A 187 -8.44 9.55 -6.53
C ASP A 187 -7.14 9.06 -7.18
N VAL A 188 -6.45 8.11 -6.55
CA VAL A 188 -5.25 7.45 -7.05
C VAL A 188 -5.34 5.96 -6.77
N VAL A 189 -5.21 5.13 -7.80
CA VAL A 189 -5.21 3.67 -7.63
C VAL A 189 -3.89 3.11 -8.13
N PHE A 190 -3.16 2.44 -7.25
CA PHE A 190 -1.94 1.71 -7.56
C PHE A 190 -2.29 0.27 -7.90
N VAL A 191 -1.84 -0.21 -9.06
CA VAL A 191 -2.02 -1.60 -9.50
C VAL A 191 -0.64 -2.22 -9.67
N SER A 192 -0.41 -3.39 -9.08
CA SER A 192 0.87 -4.07 -9.22
C SER A 192 1.03 -4.69 -10.62
N LYS A 193 2.30 -4.95 -10.97
CA LYS A 193 2.67 -5.72 -12.16
C LYS A 193 2.02 -7.11 -12.19
N ASP A 194 1.89 -7.77 -11.05
CA ASP A 194 1.33 -9.13 -10.97
C ASP A 194 -0.18 -9.13 -11.25
N VAL A 195 -0.90 -8.13 -10.73
CA VAL A 195 -2.31 -7.93 -11.07
C VAL A 195 -2.45 -7.59 -12.56
N ALA A 196 -1.64 -6.68 -13.08
CA ALA A 196 -1.68 -6.34 -14.51
C ALA A 196 -1.44 -7.56 -15.42
N LYS A 197 -0.45 -8.40 -15.09
CA LYS A 197 -0.18 -9.65 -15.79
C LYS A 197 -1.33 -10.65 -15.68
N HIS A 198 -1.97 -10.73 -14.52
CA HIS A 198 -3.14 -11.60 -14.33
C HIS A 198 -4.31 -11.21 -15.24
N PHE A 199 -4.48 -9.92 -15.54
CA PHE A 199 -5.42 -9.43 -16.55
C PHE A 199 -4.96 -9.61 -18.00
N GLY A 200 -3.77 -10.18 -18.22
CA GLY A 200 -3.21 -10.42 -19.55
C GLY A 200 -2.46 -9.24 -20.15
N PHE A 201 -2.19 -8.17 -19.40
CA PHE A 201 -1.43 -7.02 -19.89
C PHE A 201 0.08 -7.30 -19.85
N GLN A 202 0.79 -6.94 -20.93
CA GLN A 202 2.22 -7.18 -21.08
C GLN A 202 3.07 -5.94 -20.76
N SER A 203 2.44 -4.77 -20.67
CA SER A 203 3.10 -3.52 -20.30
C SER A 203 2.26 -2.66 -19.36
N ALA A 204 2.92 -1.70 -18.71
CA ALA A 204 2.26 -0.71 -17.88
C ALA A 204 1.25 0.13 -18.69
N GLU A 205 1.58 0.46 -19.94
CA GLU A 205 0.71 1.24 -20.82
C GLU A 205 -0.57 0.47 -21.21
N GLU A 206 -0.44 -0.81 -21.53
CA GLU A 206 -1.60 -1.69 -21.78
C GLU A 206 -2.49 -1.79 -20.55
N ALA A 207 -1.90 -1.99 -19.37
CA ALA A 207 -2.64 -2.06 -18.12
C ALA A 207 -3.39 -0.76 -17.83
N LEU A 208 -2.76 0.40 -18.04
CA LEU A 208 -3.41 1.70 -17.90
C LEU A 208 -4.59 1.84 -18.85
N ARG A 209 -4.42 1.50 -20.14
CA ARG A 209 -5.50 1.60 -21.14
C ARG A 209 -6.64 0.63 -20.86
N GLY A 210 -6.33 -0.61 -20.49
CA GLY A 210 -7.29 -1.69 -20.29
C GLY A 210 -8.07 -1.58 -18.97
N LEU A 211 -7.47 -1.05 -17.91
CA LEU A 211 -8.13 -0.90 -16.61
C LEU A 211 -8.84 0.44 -16.43
N TYR A 212 -8.60 1.41 -17.31
CA TYR A 212 -9.15 2.77 -17.21
C TYR A 212 -10.68 2.79 -17.00
N GLY A 213 -11.41 1.93 -17.70
CA GLY A 213 -12.88 1.90 -17.66
C GLY A 213 -13.48 1.47 -16.31
N ARG A 214 -12.70 0.83 -15.43
CA ARG A 214 -13.20 0.33 -14.13
C ARG A 214 -12.90 1.28 -12.96
N VAL A 215 -12.47 2.52 -13.23
CA VAL A 215 -11.96 3.40 -12.19
C VAL A 215 -12.43 4.84 -12.33
N ARG A 216 -12.59 5.50 -11.18
CA ARG A 216 -12.85 6.93 -11.02
C ARG A 216 -11.62 7.80 -11.39
N LYS A 217 -11.84 9.09 -11.67
CA LYS A 217 -10.80 10.02 -12.18
C LYS A 217 -9.51 10.04 -11.32
N GLY A 218 -8.35 9.79 -11.96
CA GLY A 218 -6.98 9.94 -11.41
C GLY A 218 -6.23 8.61 -11.31
N TRP A 219 -5.11 8.45 -12.04
CA TRP A 219 -4.45 7.13 -12.27
C TRP A 219 -2.92 7.17 -12.26
N TRP A 220 -2.31 6.19 -11.58
CA TRP A 220 -0.87 5.92 -11.54
C TRP A 220 -0.63 4.40 -11.48
N THR A 221 0.17 3.83 -12.38
CA THR A 221 0.60 2.42 -12.29
C THR A 221 2.06 2.35 -11.87
N LEU A 222 2.41 1.41 -11.00
CA LEU A 222 3.79 1.15 -10.60
C LEU A 222 4.25 -0.16 -11.24
N TRP A 223 5.12 -0.06 -12.23
CA TRP A 223 5.69 -1.19 -12.95
C TRP A 223 7.19 -1.31 -12.68
N GLY A 224 7.59 -1.95 -11.57
CA GLY A 224 8.97 -2.43 -11.35
C GLY A 224 10.09 -1.45 -11.76
N PRO A 225 11.25 -1.92 -12.26
CA PRO A 225 12.37 -1.04 -12.64
C PRO A 225 12.14 -0.25 -13.95
N GLU A 226 10.96 -0.30 -14.57
CA GLU A 226 10.62 0.58 -15.69
C GLU A 226 9.91 1.82 -15.15
N THR A 227 10.08 2.95 -15.83
CA THR A 227 9.54 4.25 -15.39
C THR A 227 8.05 4.16 -15.07
N PRO A 228 7.60 4.64 -13.88
CA PRO A 228 6.18 4.75 -13.56
C PRO A 228 5.46 5.50 -14.68
N SER A 229 4.39 4.91 -15.22
CA SER A 229 3.64 5.55 -16.29
C SER A 229 2.43 6.29 -15.72
N THR A 230 2.26 7.50 -16.23
CA THR A 230 1.27 8.47 -15.80
C THR A 230 0.59 8.99 -17.06
N ARG A 231 -0.60 9.57 -16.92
CA ARG A 231 -1.25 10.23 -18.07
C ARG A 231 -0.32 11.31 -18.67
N PRO A 232 -0.19 11.44 -20.00
CA PRO A 232 0.30 12.67 -20.61
C PRO A 232 -0.68 13.81 -20.34
N SER A 233 -0.19 14.97 -19.88
CA SER A 233 -1.03 16.15 -19.68
C SER A 233 -1.79 16.51 -20.97
N SER A 234 -3.11 16.61 -20.91
CA SER A 234 -3.96 17.03 -22.04
C SER A 234 -3.89 18.54 -22.30
N SER A 235 -2.67 19.11 -22.35
CA SER A 235 -2.40 20.49 -22.74
C SER A 235 -1.39 20.62 -23.89
N ALA A 236 -0.88 19.50 -24.44
CA ALA A 236 -0.11 19.53 -25.67
C ALA A 236 -1.04 19.53 -26.89
N CYS A 237 -1.60 20.69 -27.22
CA CYS A 237 -2.13 20.97 -28.55
C CYS A 237 -0.95 20.90 -29.54
N PRO A 238 -0.96 20.03 -30.56
CA PRO A 238 0.10 20.04 -31.56
C PRO A 238 -0.07 21.29 -32.41
N ARG A 239 0.67 22.35 -32.08
CA ARG A 239 0.93 23.43 -33.04
C ARG A 239 1.69 22.81 -34.21
N GLY A 240 1.06 22.76 -35.37
CA GLY A 240 1.76 22.53 -36.63
C GLY A 240 1.04 21.58 -37.56
N ARG A 241 0.08 22.12 -38.33
CA ARG A 241 0.04 21.91 -39.78
C ARG A 241 -0.72 23.06 -40.41
N ALA A 242 0.02 23.75 -41.28
CA ALA A 242 -0.35 24.98 -41.94
C ALA A 242 -1.57 24.80 -42.85
N CYS A 243 -2.41 25.83 -42.86
CA CYS A 243 -3.24 26.17 -44.01
C CYS A 243 -2.35 26.24 -45.27
N ARG A 244 -2.71 25.49 -46.32
CA ARG A 244 -2.51 25.97 -47.69
C ARG A 244 -3.79 25.75 -48.47
N ARG A 245 -4.13 26.81 -49.21
CA ARG A 245 -5.26 26.99 -50.10
C ARG A 245 -5.01 26.28 -51.43
N HIS A 246 -6.14 26.00 -52.09
CA HIS A 246 -6.37 25.40 -53.41
C HIS A 246 -6.26 23.88 -53.47
#